data_AF-A0A357TFR5-F1
#
_entry.id   AF-A0A357TFR5-F1
#
_cell.length_a   1.000
_cell.length_b   1.000
_cell.length_c   1.000
_cell.angle_alpha   90.00
_cell.angle_beta   90.00
_cell.angle_gamma   90.00
#
_symmetry.space_group_name_H-M   'P 1'
#
loop_
_entity.id
_entity.type
_entity.pdbx_description
1 polymer ?
#
loop_
_entity_poly.entity_id
_entity_poly.type
_entity_poly.pdbx_seq_one_letter_code
_entity_poly.pdbx_strand_id
1 'polypeptide(L)'
;YEYDCDLVASGRLRLDMLIIDKLGVNLASMNKAAIKTLDLPFATVVPFLVMIIASLLTKPNSKEALDRLYVKMKTPVDSDPANDRAQMERSYAQPDRFDDRKLFQNSNLEFQRPTPLDFWGFIGCFVICFAIIGLAILVSRIGA
;
A
#
# COMPACT_ATOMS: atom_id res chain seq x y z
N TYR A 1 23.99 27.65 -24.56
CA TYR A 1 23.60 29.02 -24.18
C TYR A 1 23.05 28.94 -22.77
N GLU A 2 23.85 29.38 -21.80
CA GLU A 2 23.42 29.53 -20.42
C GLU A 2 22.63 30.85 -20.37
N TYR A 3 21.34 30.77 -20.08
CA TYR A 3 20.49 31.97 -20.00
C TYR A 3 20.80 32.68 -18.68
N ASP A 4 21.52 33.80 -18.75
CA ASP A 4 21.76 34.72 -17.63
C ASP A 4 20.54 35.64 -17.48
N CYS A 5 19.51 35.13 -16.81
CA CYS A 5 18.32 35.89 -16.46
C CYS A 5 17.91 35.56 -15.03
N ASP A 6 17.47 36.59 -14.30
CA ASP A 6 16.96 36.41 -12.94
C ASP A 6 15.75 35.47 -12.95
N LEU A 7 15.94 34.28 -12.37
CA LEU A 7 14.88 33.29 -12.21
C LEU A 7 13.88 33.78 -11.14
N VAL A 8 12.82 34.46 -11.58
CA VAL A 8 11.72 34.88 -10.72
C VAL A 8 10.74 33.71 -10.55
N ALA A 9 10.75 33.07 -9.39
CA ALA A 9 9.78 32.04 -9.03
C ALA A 9 8.44 32.67 -8.63
N SER A 10 7.32 32.06 -9.05
CA SER A 10 5.95 32.45 -8.65
C SER A 10 5.12 31.21 -8.34
N GLY A 11 4.29 31.27 -7.31
CA GLY A 11 3.39 30.19 -6.88
C GLY A 11 3.70 29.56 -5.53
N ARG A 12 3.14 28.38 -5.26
CA ARG A 12 3.30 27.65 -4.00
C ARG A 12 4.63 26.89 -3.97
N LEU A 13 5.33 26.97 -2.83
CA LEU A 13 6.51 26.15 -2.57
C LEU A 13 6.14 24.65 -2.55
N ARG A 14 6.75 23.89 -3.47
CA ARG A 14 6.58 22.43 -3.59
C ARG A 14 7.69 21.70 -2.84
N LEU A 15 7.47 21.52 -1.52
CA LEU A 15 8.43 20.87 -0.63
C LEU A 15 8.74 19.43 -1.04
N ASP A 16 7.73 18.72 -1.57
CA ASP A 16 7.85 17.41 -2.21
C ASP A 16 8.88 17.40 -3.32
N MET A 17 8.80 18.35 -4.26
CA MET A 17 9.76 18.46 -5.38
C MET A 17 11.15 18.87 -4.91
N LEU A 18 11.26 19.77 -3.93
CA LEU A 18 12.57 20.14 -3.35
C LEU A 18 13.27 18.95 -2.69
N ILE A 19 12.51 18.11 -1.99
CA ILE A 19 13.05 16.89 -1.38
C ILE A 19 13.50 15.91 -2.47
N ILE A 20 12.70 15.73 -3.52
CA ILE A 20 13.02 14.83 -4.65
C ILE A 20 14.27 15.29 -5.43
N ASP A 21 14.40 16.60 -5.68
CA ASP A 21 15.57 17.20 -6.30
C ASP A 21 16.83 16.98 -5.43
N LYS A 22 16.71 17.20 -4.11
CA LYS A 22 17.79 16.95 -3.15
C LYS A 22 18.17 15.46 -3.04
N LEU A 23 17.25 14.55 -3.34
CA LEU A 23 17.52 13.11 -3.43
C LEU A 23 18.22 12.71 -4.75
N GLY A 24 18.52 13.67 -5.63
CA GLY A 24 19.34 13.47 -6.83
C GLY A 24 18.55 13.26 -8.12
N VAL A 25 17.23 13.48 -8.11
CA VAL A 25 16.41 13.40 -9.33
C VAL A 25 16.49 14.74 -10.06
N ASN A 26 17.05 14.76 -11.29
CA ASN A 26 17.13 15.98 -12.10
C ASN A 26 15.75 16.38 -12.67
N LEU A 27 15.00 17.15 -11.89
CA LEU A 27 13.67 17.63 -12.25
C LEU A 27 13.68 18.54 -13.48
N ALA A 28 14.75 19.31 -13.69
CA ALA A 28 14.87 20.25 -14.81
C ALA A 28 14.91 19.55 -16.18
N SER A 29 15.33 18.28 -16.21
CA SER A 29 15.38 17.46 -17.43
C SER A 29 14.05 16.76 -17.78
N MET A 30 13.04 16.81 -16.89
CA MET A 30 11.81 16.05 -17.03
C MET A 30 10.68 16.88 -17.68
N ASN A 31 9.80 16.19 -18.43
CA ASN A 31 8.60 16.84 -18.95
C ASN A 31 7.57 17.11 -17.84
N LYS A 32 6.59 18.00 -18.10
CA LYS A 32 5.57 18.40 -17.11
C LYS A 32 4.76 17.21 -16.57
N ALA A 33 4.47 16.22 -17.40
CA ALA A 33 3.71 15.04 -16.99
C ALA A 33 4.51 14.18 -15.99
N ALA A 34 5.79 13.94 -16.27
CA ALA A 34 6.68 13.18 -15.39
C ALA A 34 6.89 13.87 -14.04
N ILE A 35 7.08 15.21 -14.04
CA ILE A 35 7.15 16.00 -12.81
C ILE A 35 5.84 15.89 -12.01
N LYS A 36 4.69 15.80 -12.69
CA LYS A 36 3.40 15.62 -12.01
C LYS A 36 3.23 14.21 -11.43
N THR A 37 3.73 13.19 -12.12
CA THR A 37 3.70 11.81 -11.62
C THR A 37 4.51 11.64 -10.34
N LEU A 38 5.60 12.41 -10.18
CA LEU A 38 6.42 12.40 -8.96
C LEU A 38 5.68 12.88 -7.70
N ASP A 39 4.53 13.54 -7.84
CA ASP A 39 3.67 13.87 -6.69
C ASP A 39 3.08 12.61 -6.04
N LEU A 40 2.75 11.59 -6.84
CA LEU A 40 2.01 10.42 -6.36
C LEU A 40 2.75 9.64 -5.28
N PRO A 41 4.04 9.27 -5.46
CA PRO A 41 4.79 8.57 -4.43
C PRO A 41 4.84 9.36 -3.13
N PHE A 42 5.09 10.66 -3.17
CA PHE A 42 5.16 11.48 -1.97
C PHE A 42 3.80 11.57 -1.27
N ALA A 43 2.74 11.86 -2.02
CA ALA A 43 1.37 11.93 -1.49
C ALA A 43 0.89 10.59 -0.92
N THR A 44 1.37 9.48 -1.46
CA THR A 44 1.00 8.13 -1.01
C THR A 44 1.83 7.71 0.20
N VAL A 45 3.16 7.84 0.13
CA VAL A 45 4.11 7.27 1.12
C VAL A 45 4.19 8.12 2.39
N VAL A 46 4.20 9.45 2.28
CA VAL A 46 4.44 10.33 3.43
C VAL A 46 3.37 10.19 4.53
N PRO A 47 2.06 10.11 4.24
CA PRO A 47 1.06 9.88 5.28
C PRO A 47 1.31 8.59 6.08
N PHE A 48 1.68 7.50 5.39
CA PHE A 48 2.01 6.24 6.06
C PHE A 48 3.28 6.35 6.89
N LEU A 49 4.33 7.01 6.41
CA LEU A 49 5.55 7.22 7.19
C LEU A 49 5.28 8.02 8.47
N VAL A 50 4.49 9.10 8.37
CA VAL A 50 4.10 9.90 9.53
C VAL A 50 3.31 9.04 10.52
N MET A 51 2.36 8.22 10.04
CA MET A 51 1.63 7.29 10.91
C MET A 51 2.52 6.25 11.57
N ILE A 52 3.46 5.66 10.84
CA ILE A 52 4.40 4.65 11.40
C ILE A 52 5.27 5.30 12.48
N ILE A 53 5.86 6.47 12.20
CA ILE A 53 6.68 7.19 13.19
C ILE A 53 5.84 7.54 14.42
N ALA A 54 4.64 8.10 14.24
CA ALA A 54 3.74 8.41 15.34
C ALA A 54 3.35 7.15 16.14
N SER A 55 3.10 6.03 15.46
CA SER A 55 2.79 4.75 16.10
C SER A 55 3.96 4.19 16.91
N LEU A 56 5.19 4.40 16.47
CA LEU A 56 6.39 3.95 17.20
C LEU A 56 6.68 4.82 18.43
N LEU A 57 6.29 6.09 18.39
CA LEU A 57 6.49 7.04 19.49
C LEU A 57 5.34 7.05 20.52
N THR A 58 4.18 6.49 20.18
CA THR A 58 3.00 6.46 21.06
C THR A 58 2.89 5.15 21.84
N LYS A 59 2.16 5.19 22.97
CA LYS A 59 1.97 4.00 23.81
C LYS A 59 1.08 2.97 23.08
N PRO A 60 1.48 1.69 23.04
CA PRO A 60 0.64 0.65 22.45
C PRO A 60 -0.66 0.45 23.27
N ASN A 61 -1.71 0.00 22.59
CA ASN A 61 -2.98 -0.36 23.23
C ASN A 61 -2.83 -1.66 24.05
N SER A 62 -3.82 -1.99 24.89
CA SER A 62 -3.79 -3.22 25.68
C SER A 62 -3.82 -4.46 24.79
N LYS A 63 -3.06 -5.49 25.20
CA LYS A 63 -2.92 -6.73 24.43
C LYS A 63 -4.27 -7.44 24.29
N GLU A 64 -5.08 -7.44 25.33
CA GLU A 64 -6.39 -8.10 25.37
C GLU A 64 -7.36 -7.48 24.36
N ALA A 65 -7.33 -6.14 24.19
CA ALA A 65 -8.17 -5.45 23.22
C ALA A 65 -7.71 -5.74 21.78
N LEU A 66 -6.40 -5.76 21.56
CA LEU A 66 -5.80 -6.07 20.27
C LEU A 66 -6.08 -7.53 19.87
N ASP A 67 -5.83 -8.48 20.77
CA ASP A 67 -6.07 -9.91 20.55
C ASP A 67 -7.54 -10.15 20.18
N ARG A 68 -8.48 -9.54 20.90
CA ARG A 68 -9.92 -9.64 20.59
C ARG A 68 -10.26 -9.10 19.20
N LEU A 69 -9.67 -7.96 18.81
CA LEU A 69 -9.88 -7.35 17.50
C LEU A 69 -9.29 -8.22 16.38
N TYR A 70 -8.05 -8.65 16.51
CA TYR A 70 -7.35 -9.42 15.48
C TYR A 70 -7.93 -10.83 15.33
N VAL A 71 -8.29 -11.49 16.42
CA VAL A 71 -9.00 -12.78 16.38
C VAL A 71 -10.29 -12.66 15.57
N LYS A 72 -11.08 -11.61 15.83
CA LYS A 72 -12.34 -11.39 15.10
C LYS A 72 -12.11 -11.14 13.60
N MET A 73 -11.03 -10.43 13.23
CA MET A 73 -10.71 -10.19 11.82
C MET A 73 -10.15 -11.44 11.12
N LYS A 74 -9.47 -12.33 11.85
CA LYS A 74 -8.85 -13.54 11.30
C LYS A 74 -9.77 -14.75 11.26
N THR A 75 -10.79 -14.80 12.12
CA THR A 75 -11.73 -15.93 12.18
C THR A 75 -12.64 -15.89 10.94
N PRO A 76 -12.63 -16.91 10.08
CA PRO A 76 -13.53 -16.97 8.93
C PRO A 76 -14.98 -17.02 9.40
N VAL A 77 -15.85 -16.29 8.71
CA VAL A 77 -17.30 -16.30 8.98
C VAL A 77 -17.88 -17.63 8.50
N ASP A 78 -18.65 -18.29 9.35
CA ASP A 78 -19.43 -19.47 8.97
C ASP A 78 -20.86 -19.06 8.58
N SER A 79 -21.44 -19.78 7.61
CA SER A 79 -22.84 -19.57 7.20
C SER A 79 -23.85 -19.98 8.28
N ASP A 80 -23.50 -20.93 9.15
CA ASP A 80 -24.33 -21.35 10.28
C ASP A 80 -24.00 -20.49 11.52
N PRO A 81 -24.95 -19.69 12.04
CA PRO A 81 -24.74 -18.84 13.21
C PRO A 81 -24.30 -19.58 14.48
N ALA A 82 -24.71 -20.85 14.64
CA ALA A 82 -24.32 -21.65 15.80
C ALA A 82 -22.83 -22.05 15.72
N ASN A 83 -22.40 -22.49 14.54
CA ASN A 83 -21.00 -22.86 14.31
C ASN A 83 -20.08 -21.63 14.31
N ASP A 84 -20.51 -20.51 13.73
CA ASP A 84 -19.77 -19.25 13.72
C ASP A 84 -19.45 -18.79 15.16
N ARG A 85 -20.47 -18.81 16.05
CA ARG A 85 -20.29 -18.47 17.46
C ARG A 85 -19.30 -19.40 18.16
N ALA A 86 -19.40 -20.70 17.92
CA ALA A 86 -18.48 -21.67 18.50
C ALA A 86 -17.04 -21.47 18.00
N GLN A 87 -16.84 -21.14 16.71
CA GLN A 87 -15.51 -20.83 16.16
C GLN A 87 -14.93 -19.54 16.73
N MET A 88 -15.77 -18.53 16.94
CA MET A 88 -15.39 -17.28 17.59
C MET A 88 -14.98 -17.49 19.05
N GLU A 89 -15.75 -18.24 19.84
CA GLU A 89 -15.43 -18.57 21.23
C GLU A 89 -14.12 -19.33 21.36
N ARG A 90 -13.89 -20.33 20.49
CA ARG A 90 -12.61 -21.05 20.41
C ARG A 90 -11.44 -20.10 20.11
N SER A 91 -11.64 -19.16 19.20
CA SER A 91 -10.57 -18.23 18.80
C SER A 91 -10.32 -17.16 19.87
N TYR A 92 -11.32 -16.79 20.67
CA TYR A 92 -11.11 -15.94 21.85
C TYR A 92 -10.37 -16.69 22.97
N ALA A 93 -10.63 -17.98 23.16
CA ALA A 93 -9.92 -18.80 24.13
C ALA A 93 -8.45 -19.05 23.75
N GLN A 94 -8.14 -19.06 22.45
CA GLN A 94 -6.80 -19.23 21.91
C GLN A 94 -6.47 -18.16 20.84
N PRO A 95 -6.05 -16.94 21.26
CA PRO A 95 -5.83 -15.83 20.33
C PRO A 95 -4.70 -16.05 19.31
N ASP A 96 -3.74 -16.92 19.63
CA ASP A 96 -2.58 -17.28 18.82
C ASP A 96 -2.88 -18.35 17.75
N ARG A 97 -4.13 -18.84 17.66
CA ARG A 97 -4.58 -19.89 16.73
C ARG A 97 -4.20 -19.66 15.27
N PHE A 98 -4.05 -18.40 14.85
CA PHE A 98 -3.79 -18.01 13.46
C PHE A 98 -2.41 -17.37 13.24
N ASP A 99 -1.52 -17.43 14.23
CA ASP A 99 -0.21 -16.78 14.15
C ASP A 99 0.77 -17.52 13.22
N ASP A 100 0.50 -18.79 12.92
CA ASP A 100 1.17 -19.58 11.89
C ASP A 100 1.03 -18.96 10.49
N ARG A 101 -0.08 -18.27 10.24
CA ARG A 101 -0.40 -17.62 8.96
C ARG A 101 0.21 -16.21 8.83
N LYS A 102 0.87 -15.68 9.87
CA LYS A 102 1.54 -14.38 9.80
C LYS A 102 2.74 -14.43 8.87
N LEU A 103 2.92 -13.37 8.09
CA LEU A 103 4.09 -13.17 7.23
C LEU A 103 5.35 -12.97 8.09
N PHE A 104 5.25 -12.15 9.13
CA PHE A 104 6.33 -11.87 10.08
C PHE A 104 6.04 -12.54 11.43
N GLN A 105 6.65 -13.69 11.66
CA GLN A 105 6.52 -14.40 12.94
C GLN A 105 7.19 -13.60 14.06
N ASN A 106 6.62 -13.64 15.28
CA ASN A 106 7.08 -12.91 16.47
C ASN A 106 7.14 -11.37 16.32
N SER A 107 6.37 -10.81 15.39
CA SER A 107 6.25 -9.36 15.18
C SER A 107 4.84 -8.87 15.56
N ASN A 108 4.73 -7.59 15.93
CA ASN A 108 3.44 -6.90 16.09
C ASN A 108 2.76 -6.61 14.74
N LEU A 109 3.39 -6.97 13.63
CA LEU A 109 2.85 -6.80 12.28
C LEU A 109 1.89 -7.95 11.95
N GLU A 110 0.60 -7.63 11.89
CA GLU A 110 -0.51 -8.56 11.63
C GLU A 110 -0.75 -8.82 10.14
N PHE A 111 0.32 -8.77 9.32
CA PHE A 111 0.24 -9.09 7.89
C PHE A 111 0.10 -10.60 7.68
N GLN A 112 -0.98 -11.01 7.03
CA GLN A 112 -1.22 -12.41 6.68
C GLN A 112 -0.43 -12.82 5.44
N ARG A 113 0.03 -14.07 5.39
CA ARG A 113 0.66 -14.64 4.20
C ARG A 113 -0.37 -14.72 3.06
N PRO A 114 -0.02 -14.28 1.84
CA PRO A 114 -0.87 -14.47 0.68
C PRO A 114 -1.19 -15.95 0.48
N THR A 115 -2.44 -16.25 0.20
CA THR A 115 -2.87 -17.60 -0.15
C THR A 115 -2.54 -17.89 -1.63
N PRO A 116 -2.50 -19.17 -2.05
CA PRO A 116 -2.35 -19.51 -3.46
C PRO A 116 -3.43 -18.86 -4.33
N LEU A 117 -4.65 -18.70 -3.82
CA LEU A 117 -5.74 -18.02 -4.53
C LEU A 117 -5.41 -16.54 -4.77
N ASP A 118 -4.89 -15.84 -3.77
CA ASP A 118 -4.46 -14.45 -3.90
C ASP A 118 -3.36 -14.30 -4.94
N PHE A 119 -2.40 -15.24 -4.94
CA PHE A 119 -1.29 -15.24 -5.89
C PHE A 119 -1.76 -15.46 -7.34
N TRP A 120 -2.60 -16.47 -7.59
CA TRP A 120 -3.13 -16.74 -8.92
C TRP A 120 -4.10 -15.65 -9.39
N GLY A 121 -4.91 -15.11 -8.47
CA GLY A 121 -5.79 -13.97 -8.75
C GLY A 121 -5.01 -12.72 -9.18
N PHE A 122 -3.90 -12.43 -8.49
CA PHE A 122 -3.00 -11.33 -8.86
C PHE A 122 -2.40 -11.50 -10.26
N ILE A 123 -1.86 -12.69 -10.56
CA ILE A 123 -1.32 -13.01 -11.89
C ILE A 123 -2.40 -12.86 -12.96
N GLY A 124 -3.60 -13.39 -12.71
CA GLY A 124 -4.73 -13.26 -13.62
C GLY A 124 -5.09 -11.80 -13.91
N CYS A 125 -5.18 -10.96 -12.88
CA CYS A 125 -5.39 -9.52 -13.05
C CYS A 125 -4.31 -8.86 -13.92
N PHE A 126 -3.04 -9.19 -13.70
CA PHE A 126 -1.93 -8.66 -14.50
C PHE A 126 -2.06 -9.05 -15.98
N VAL A 127 -2.32 -10.33 -16.26
CA VAL A 127 -2.50 -10.83 -17.63
C VAL A 127 -3.64 -10.10 -18.34
N ILE A 128 -4.78 -9.92 -17.66
CA ILE A 128 -5.93 -9.21 -18.23
C ILE A 128 -5.60 -7.74 -18.52
N CYS A 129 -4.95 -7.03 -17.58
CA CYS A 129 -4.53 -5.65 -17.78
C CYS A 129 -3.61 -5.51 -19.01
N PHE A 130 -2.58 -6.36 -19.13
CA PHE A 130 -1.69 -6.34 -20.29
C PHE A 130 -2.39 -6.73 -21.59
N ALA A 131 -3.36 -7.64 -21.55
CA ALA A 131 -4.16 -8.00 -22.71
C ALA A 131 -4.98 -6.80 -23.22
N ILE A 132 -5.62 -6.03 -22.33
CA ILE A 132 -6.37 -4.83 -22.70
C ILE A 132 -5.45 -3.75 -23.29
N ILE A 133 -4.30 -3.49 -22.64
CA ILE A 133 -3.32 -2.52 -23.15
C ILE A 133 -2.79 -2.98 -24.52
N GLY A 134 -2.48 -4.27 -24.67
CA GLY A 134 -2.03 -4.85 -25.93
C GLY A 134 -3.07 -4.71 -27.04
N LEU A 135 -4.34 -4.96 -26.73
CA LEU A 135 -5.46 -4.78 -27.66
C LEU A 135 -5.60 -3.31 -28.09
N ALA A 136 -5.51 -2.37 -27.13
CA ALA A 136 -5.58 -0.94 -27.43
C ALA A 136 -4.45 -0.49 -28.38
N ILE A 137 -3.23 -0.98 -28.15
CA ILE A 137 -2.08 -0.70 -29.03
C ILE A 137 -2.30 -1.33 -30.41
N LEU A 138 -2.81 -2.56 -30.49
CA LEU A 138 -3.10 -3.23 -31.76
C LEU A 138 -4.13 -2.44 -32.58
N VAL A 139 -5.24 -2.04 -31.96
CA VAL A 139 -6.28 -1.22 -32.60
C VAL A 139 -5.70 0.11 -33.08
N SER A 140 -4.88 0.77 -32.25
CA SER A 140 -4.21 2.02 -32.62
C SER A 140 -3.28 1.87 -33.82
N ARG A 141 -2.72 0.69 -34.08
CA ARG A 141 -1.85 0.43 -35.24
C ARG A 141 -2.63 0.14 -36.52
N ILE A 142 -3.86 -0.36 -36.41
CA ILE A 142 -4.72 -0.64 -37.57
C ILE A 142 -5.27 0.66 -38.18
N GLY A 143 -5.41 1.72 -37.38
CA GLY A 143 -5.85 3.04 -37.84
C GLY A 143 -4.72 4.01 -38.22
N ALA A 144 -3.45 3.55 -38.23
CA ALA A 144 -2.27 4.33 -38.59
C ALA A 144 -1.80 4.00 -40.02
#